data_AF-W2JPX2-F1
#
_entry.id   AF-W2JPX2-F1
#
_cell.length_a   1.000
_cell.length_b   1.000
_cell.length_c   1.000
_cell.angle_alpha   90.00
_cell.angle_beta   90.00
_cell.angle_gamma   90.00
#
_symmetry.space_group_name_H-M   'P 1'
#
loop_
_entity.id
_entity.type
_entity.pdbx_description
1 polymer ?
#
loop_
_entity_poly.entity_id
_entity_poly.type
_entity_poly.pdbx_seq_one_letter_code
_entity_poly.pdbx_strand_id
1 'polypeptide(L)' 'MDAYVGEMEAFIRVCTTDAPVPVGGDDGREALLLALAANKSLAENRPVKVDELRA' A
#
# COMPACT_ATOMS: atom_id res chain seq x y z
N MET A 1 -11.22 -7.26 13.11
CA MET A 1 -10.30 -7.01 14.24
C MET A 1 -9.04 -7.85 14.07
N ASP A 2 -9.21 -9.09 13.65
CA ASP A 2 -8.13 -10.06 13.36
C ASP A 2 -7.04 -9.54 12.42
N ALA A 3 -7.37 -8.75 11.40
CA ALA A 3 -6.37 -8.13 10.52
C ALA A 3 -5.40 -7.21 11.29
N TYR A 4 -5.93 -6.34 12.15
CA TYR A 4 -5.10 -5.45 12.99
C TYR A 4 -4.28 -6.22 14.02
N VAL A 5 -4.86 -7.29 14.59
CA VAL A 5 -4.12 -8.19 15.50
C VAL A 5 -2.96 -8.84 14.76
N GLY A 6 -3.19 -9.40 13.57
CA GLY A 6 -2.17 -10.03 12.75
C GLY A 6 -1.07 -9.07 12.29
N GLU A 7 -1.42 -7.83 11.93
CA GLU A 7 -0.44 -6.78 11.62
C GLU A 7 0.47 -6.48 12.83
N MET A 8 -0.13 -6.35 14.02
CA MET A 8 0.64 -6.09 15.24
C MET A 8 1.55 -7.27 15.61
N GLU A 9 1.06 -8.51 15.50
CA GLU A 9 1.87 -9.70 15.72
C GLU A 9 3.04 -9.80 14.72
N ALA A 10 2.78 -9.49 13.44
CA ALA A 10 3.82 -9.46 12.41
C ALA A 10 4.88 -8.39 12.70
N PHE A 11 4.45 -7.19 13.10
CA PHE A 11 5.34 -6.11 13.48
C PHE A 11 6.25 -6.51 14.66
N ILE A 12 5.67 -7.04 15.74
CA ILE A 12 6.42 -7.47 16.93
C ILE A 12 7.44 -8.55 16.57
N ARG A 13 7.06 -9.53 15.74
CA ARG A 13 7.95 -10.62 15.31
C ARG A 13 9.16 -10.08 14.56
N VAL A 14 8.96 -9.21 13.59
CA VAL A 14 10.05 -8.56 12.83
C VAL A 14 11.01 -7.85 13.79
N CYS A 15 10.50 -7.06 14.73
CA CYS A 15 11.32 -6.29 15.67
C CYS A 15 12.11 -7.16 16.67
N THR A 16 11.63 -8.35 17.00
CA THR A 16 12.19 -9.17 18.08
C THR A 16 13.02 -10.35 17.60
N THR A 17 12.83 -10.81 16.36
CA THR A 17 13.44 -12.05 15.86
C THR A 17 14.20 -11.89 14.55
N ASP A 18 14.37 -10.68 14.04
CA ASP A 18 14.96 -10.43 12.71
C ASP A 18 14.21 -11.16 11.57
N ALA A 19 12.90 -11.39 11.77
CA ALA A 19 12.06 -12.00 10.75
C ALA A 19 11.91 -11.07 9.53
N PRO A 20 11.68 -11.61 8.32
CA PRO A 20 11.48 -10.79 7.14
C PRO A 20 10.22 -9.91 7.30
N VAL A 21 10.35 -8.65 6.88
CA VAL A 21 9.25 -7.69 6.84
C VAL A 21 8.27 -8.10 5.74
N PRO A 22 6.96 -8.27 6.04
CA PRO A 22 5.99 -8.75 5.05
C PRO A 22 5.54 -7.69 4.04
N VAL A 23 5.65 -6.39 4.39
CA VAL A 23 5.30 -5.24 3.53
C VAL A 23 6.26 -4.07 3.77
N GLY A 24 6.65 -3.37 2.71
CA GLY A 24 7.63 -2.28 2.74
C GLY A 24 7.06 -0.92 2.34
N GLY A 25 7.96 0.08 2.27
CA GLY A 25 7.60 1.42 1.79
C GLY A 25 7.10 1.43 0.34
N ASP A 26 7.60 0.52 -0.50
CA ASP A 26 7.17 0.40 -1.88
C ASP A 26 5.70 -0.02 -1.99
N ASP A 27 5.22 -0.94 -1.16
CA ASP A 27 3.80 -1.33 -1.12
C ASP A 27 2.91 -0.13 -0.76
N GLY A 28 3.36 0.70 0.20
CA GLY A 28 2.68 1.94 0.57
C GLY A 28 2.66 2.97 -0.57
N ARG A 29 3.75 3.09 -1.33
CA ARG A 29 3.82 3.94 -2.52
C ARG A 29 2.86 3.46 -3.61
N GLU A 30 2.79 2.17 -3.86
CA GLU A 30 1.87 1.59 -4.85
C GLU A 30 0.40 1.81 -4.46
N ALA A 31 0.05 1.66 -3.18
CA ALA A 31 -1.27 1.99 -2.67
C ALA A 31 -1.63 3.47 -2.89
N LEU A 32 -0.67 4.38 -2.67
CA LEU A 32 -0.89 5.81 -2.92
C LEU A 32 -1.07 6.14 -4.40
N LEU A 33 -0.27 5.54 -5.29
CA LEU A 33 -0.42 5.72 -6.74
C LEU A 33 -1.80 5.23 -7.22
N LEU A 34 -2.29 4.11 -6.68
CA LEU A 34 -3.64 3.61 -6.97
C LEU A 34 -4.71 4.62 -6.54
N ALA A 35 -4.60 5.17 -5.32
CA ALA A 35 -5.55 6.15 -4.81
C ALA A 35 -5.57 7.43 -5.66
N LEU A 36 -4.40 7.93 -6.07
CA LEU A 36 -4.29 9.10 -6.93
C LEU A 36 -4.89 8.85 -8.33
N ALA A 37 -4.67 7.65 -8.90
CA ALA A 37 -5.23 7.28 -10.20
C ALA A 37 -6.76 7.20 -10.14
N ALA A 38 -7.31 6.63 -9.07
CA ALA A 38 -8.75 6.57 -8.83
C ALA A 38 -9.37 7.98 -8.71
N ASN A 39 -8.72 8.88 -7.94
CA ASN A 39 -9.18 10.27 -7.81
C ASN A 39 -9.15 11.01 -9.14
N LYS A 40 -8.08 10.85 -9.93
CA LYS A 40 -7.99 11.44 -11.28
C LYS A 40 -9.07 10.87 -12.21
N SER A 41 -9.31 9.57 -12.15
CA SER A 41 -10.35 8.89 -12.94
C SER A 41 -11.75 9.43 -12.64
N LEU A 42 -12.06 9.62 -11.35
CA LEU A 42 -13.32 10.24 -10.92
C LEU A 42 -13.46 11.67 -11.45
N ALA A 43 -12.41 12.48 -11.34
CA ALA A 43 -12.42 13.88 -11.77
C ALA A 43 -12.55 14.04 -13.29
N GLU A 44 -11.91 13.16 -14.07
CA GLU A 44 -11.89 13.21 -15.54
C GLU A 44 -12.99 12.37 -16.19
N ASN A 45 -13.78 11.62 -15.40
CA ASN A 45 -14.81 10.69 -15.86
C ASN A 45 -14.31 9.73 -16.96
N ARG A 46 -13.06 9.25 -16.82
CA ARG A 46 -12.45 8.27 -17.72
C ARG A 46 -11.57 7.30 -16.95
N PRO A 47 -11.32 6.09 -17.46
CA PRO A 47 -10.28 5.22 -16.92
C PRO A 47 -8.90 5.90 -16.98
N VAL A 48 -8.14 5.78 -15.89
CA VAL A 48 -6.76 6.29 -15.77
C VAL A 48 -5.86 5.11 -15.45
N LYS A 49 -4.77 4.94 -16.21
CA LYS A 49 -3.77 3.91 -15.89
C LYS A 49 -2.91 4.42 -14.73
N VAL A 50 -2.59 3.54 -13.77
CA VAL A 50 -1.70 3.89 -12.64
C VAL A 50 -0.34 4.40 -13.13
N ASP A 51 0.16 3.85 -14.24
CA ASP A 51 1.42 4.28 -14.86
C ASP A 51 1.42 5.74 -15.35
N GLU A 52 0.27 6.38 -15.56
CA GLU A 52 0.20 7.83 -15.84
C GLU A 52 0.74 8.69 -14.69
N LEU A 53 0.82 8.12 -13.47
CA LEU A 53 1.28 8.81 -12.26
C LEU A 53 2.68 8.39 -11.82
N ARG A 54 3.32 7.48 -12.56
CA ARG A 54 4.72 7.15 -12.35
C ARG A 54 5.56 8.19 -13.10
N ALA A 55 6.19 9.09 -12.36
CA ALA A 55 7.29 9.92 -12.86
C ALA A 55 8.59 9.11 -12.90
#